data_AF-A0A183K4F0-F1
#
_entry.id   AF-A0A183K4F0-F1
#
_cell.length_a   1.000
_cell.length_b   1.000
_cell.length_c   1.000
_cell.angle_alpha   90.00
_cell.angle_beta   90.00
_cell.angle_gamma   90.00
#
_symmetry.space_group_name_H-M   'P 1'
#
loop_
_entity.id
_entity.type
_entity.pdbx_description
1 polymer ?
#
loop_
_entity_poly.entity_id
_entity_poly.type
_entity_poly.pdbx_seq_one_letter_code
_entity_poly.pdbx_strand_id
1 'polypeptide(L)' 'MLSKVCCLGAGYVGGSTLSIIAHYCPEIQVTVVDTCDEQIKMWNSDTLPIYEVIFRTYSLT' A
#
# COMPACT_ATOMS: atom_id res chain seq x y z
N MET A 1 15.20 15.37 6.74
CA MET A 1 14.55 14.10 7.14
C MET A 1 13.41 13.84 6.17
N LEU A 2 13.23 12.62 5.70
CA LEU A 2 12.16 12.26 4.76
C LEU A 2 10.86 12.08 5.55
N SER A 3 9.75 12.67 5.09
CA SER A 3 8.45 12.60 5.78
C SER A 3 7.28 12.19 4.87
N LYS A 4 7.49 12.17 3.54
CA LYS A 4 6.46 11.82 2.57
C LYS A 4 7.04 10.98 1.44
N VAL A 5 6.34 9.93 1.04
CA VAL A 5 6.69 9.07 -0.08
C VAL A 5 5.46 8.84 -0.94
N CYS A 6 5.63 8.98 -2.26
CA CYS A 6 4.60 8.67 -3.25
C CYS A 6 5.11 7.59 -4.21
N CYS A 7 4.30 6.57 -4.49
CA CYS A 7 4.57 5.60 -5.56
C CYS A 7 3.49 5.69 -6.64
N LEU A 8 3.94 5.71 -7.89
CA LEU A 8 3.10 5.54 -9.07
C LEU A 8 3.04 4.03 -9.40
N GLY A 9 1.87 3.43 -9.26
CA GLY A 9 1.62 2.01 -9.49
C GLY A 9 1.20 1.27 -8.22
N ALA A 10 -0.10 0.95 -8.10
CA ALA A 10 -0.67 0.19 -6.99
C ALA A 10 -0.68 -1.33 -7.24
N GLY A 11 0.32 -1.81 -7.98
CA GLY A 11 0.49 -3.24 -8.28
C GLY A 11 1.26 -4.00 -7.19
N TYR A 12 1.73 -5.20 -7.56
CA TYR A 12 2.46 -6.11 -6.66
C TYR A 12 3.64 -5.45 -5.96
N VAL A 13 4.51 -4.79 -6.71
CA VAL A 13 5.72 -4.18 -6.15
C VAL A 13 5.39 -2.90 -5.38
N GLY A 14 4.74 -1.93 -6.02
CA GLY A 14 4.47 -0.63 -5.43
C GLY A 14 3.59 -0.70 -4.18
N GLY A 15 2.47 -1.43 -4.27
CA GLY A 15 1.53 -1.59 -3.16
C GLY A 15 2.14 -2.32 -1.97
N SER A 16 2.80 -3.46 -2.18
CA SER A 16 3.40 -4.23 -1.08
C SER A 16 4.58 -3.52 -0.43
N THR A 17 5.49 -2.95 -1.22
CA THR A 17 6.67 -2.23 -0.70
C THR A 17 6.25 -1.05 0.17
N LEU A 18 5.32 -0.24 -0.32
CA LEU A 18 4.85 0.94 0.42
C LEU A 18 4.00 0.59 1.64
N SER A 19 3.24 -0.50 1.61
CA SER A 19 2.50 -0.97 2.78
C SER A 19 3.44 -1.37 3.92
N ILE A 20 4.59 -1.99 3.61
CA ILE A 20 5.61 -2.34 4.60
C ILE A 20 6.32 -1.09 5.13
N ILE A 21 6.63 -0.11 4.27
CA ILE A 21 7.20 1.17 4.71
C ILE A 21 6.24 1.89 5.66
N ALA A 22 4.95 1.96 5.34
CA ALA A 22 3.94 2.59 6.19
C ALA A 22 3.84 1.90 7.58
N HIS A 23 4.00 0.57 7.62
CA HIS A 23 3.96 -0.20 8.86
C HIS A 23 5.19 0.04 9.77
N TYR A 24 6.39 0.01 9.20
CA TYR A 24 7.63 0.12 9.98
C TYR A 24 8.11 1.56 10.21
N CYS A 25 7.64 2.52 9.40
CA CYS A 25 8.02 3.93 9.48
C CYS A 25 6.76 4.80 9.61
N PRO A 26 6.05 4.74 10.75
CA PRO A 26 4.77 5.45 10.93
C PRO A 26 4.90 6.98 10.86
N GLU A 27 6.11 7.53 11.01
CA GLU A 27 6.42 8.95 10.82
C GLU A 27 6.43 9.40 9.34
N ILE A 28 6.46 8.45 8.41
CA ILE A 28 6.46 8.71 6.97
C ILE A 28 5.04 8.55 6.43
N GLN A 29 4.50 9.64 5.87
CA GLN A 29 3.25 9.56 5.13
C GLN A 29 3.50 8.89 3.76
N VAL A 30 2.85 7.76 3.55
CA VAL A 30 2.96 6.98 2.32
C VAL A 30 1.69 7.15 1.48
N THR A 31 1.85 7.38 0.18
CA THR A 31 0.73 7.50 -0.77
C THR A 31 1.02 6.64 -2.01
N VAL A 32 0.11 5.74 -2.33
CA VAL A 32 0.16 4.92 -3.55
C VAL A 32 -0.91 5.45 -4.49
N VAL A 33 -0.56 5.71 -5.75
CA VAL A 33 -1.53 6.13 -6.77
C VAL A 33 -1.45 5.22 -7.98
N ASP A 34 -2.58 5.04 -8.67
CA ASP A 34 -2.68 4.27 -9.91
C ASP A 34 -3.70 4.93 -10.83
N THR A 35 -3.61 4.67 -12.13
CA THR A 35 -4.60 5.08 -13.12
C THR A 35 -5.87 4.23 -13.06
N CYS A 36 -5.79 3.03 -12.47
CA CYS A 36 -6.93 2.13 -12.32
C CYS A 36 -7.73 2.45 -11.04
N ASP A 37 -8.84 3.17 -11.19
CA ASP A 37 -9.74 3.52 -10.08
C ASP A 37 -10.26 2.29 -9.32
N GLU A 38 -10.54 1.19 -10.03
CA GLU A 38 -11.00 -0.05 -9.39
C GLU A 38 -9.93 -0.64 -8.48
N GLN A 39 -8.66 -0.63 -8.90
CA GLN A 39 -7.55 -1.13 -8.09
C GLN A 39 -7.37 -0.28 -6.82
N ILE A 40 -7.46 1.05 -6.93
CA ILE A 40 -7.41 1.94 -5.78
C ILE A 40 -8.61 1.73 -4.84
N LYS A 41 -9.81 1.49 -5.38
CA LYS A 41 -10.98 1.15 -4.54
C LYS A 41 -10.78 -0.16 -3.78
N MET A 42 -10.20 -1.18 -4.43
CA MET A 42 -9.90 -2.46 -3.77
C MET A 42 -8.87 -2.30 -2.65
N TRP A 43 -7.80 -1.52 -2.86
CA TRP A 43 -6.83 -1.21 -1.81
C TRP A 43 -7.43 -0.50 -0.60
N ASN A 44 -8.51 0.26 -0.79
CA ASN A 44 -9.25 0.94 0.28
C ASN A 44 -10.46 0.12 0.79
N SER A 45 -10.48 -1.18 0.56
CA SER A 45 -11.55 -2.09 0.97
C SER A 45 -11.00 -3.28 1.75
N ASP A 46 -11.90 -4.07 2.35
CA ASP A 46 -11.52 -5.32 3.03
C ASP A 46 -11.00 -6.41 2.07
N THR A 47 -11.15 -6.21 0.76
CA THR A 47 -10.69 -7.15 -0.28
C THR A 47 -9.56 -6.53 -1.09
N LEU A 48 -8.32 -6.84 -0.70
CA LEU A 48 -7.13 -6.36 -1.40
C LEU A 48 -7.04 -6.94 -2.83
N PRO A 49 -6.52 -6.18 -3.80
CA PRO A 49 -6.35 -6.65 -5.18
C PRO A 49 -5.22 -7.68 -5.33
N ILE A 50 -4.47 -7.95 -4.25
CA ILE A 50 -3.31 -8.83 -4.24
C ILE A 50 -3.42 -9.77 -3.05
N TYR A 51 -3.30 -11.07 -3.33
CA TYR A 51 -3.19 -12.09 -2.30
C TYR A 51 -1.72 -12.33 -1.98
N GLU A 52 -1.28 -11.86 -0.82
CA GLU A 52 0.05 -12.13 -0.28
C GLU A 52 -0.06 -12.44 1.22
N VAL A 53 0.70 -13.43 1.69
CA VAL A 53 0.62 -13.90 3.09
C VAL A 53 0.95 -12.77 4.06
N ILE A 54 1.85 -11.88 3.65
CA ILE A 54 2.32 -10.75 4.45
C ILE A 54 1.18 -9.81 4.87
N PHE A 55 0.17 -9.58 4.01
CA PHE A 55 -0.96 -8.70 4.34
C PHE A 55 -1.88 -9.27 5.42
N ARG A 56 -1.94 -10.60 5.56
CA ARG A 56 -2.70 -11.25 6.63
C ARG A 56 -1.96 -11.21 7.97
N THR A 57 -0.64 -11.33 7.95
CA THR A 57 0.17 -11.34 9.17
C THR A 57 0.25 -9.98 9.84
N TYR A 58 0.34 -8.90 9.05
CA TYR A 58 0.52 -7.55 9.59
C TYR A 58 -0.79 -6.75 9.77
N SER A 59 -1.97 -7.37 9.52
CA SER A 59 -3.31 -6.71 9.54
C SER A 59 -3.23 -5.26 9.09
N LEU A 60 -2.93 -5.06 7.80
CA LEU A 60 -2.79 -3.73 7.21
C LEU A 60 -4.16 -3.05 6.92
N THR A 61 -5.17 -3.35 7.75
CA THR A 61 -6.51 -2.74 7.75
C THR A 61 -6.62 -1.65 8.81
#